data_AF-B3LWH3-F1
#
_entry.id   AF-B3LWH3-F1
#
_cell.length_a   1.000
_cell.length_b   1.000
_cell.length_c   1.000
_cell.angle_alpha   90.00
_cell.angle_beta   90.00
_cell.angle_gamma   90.00
#
_symmetry.space_group_name_H-M   'P 1'
#
loop_
_entity.id
_entity.type
_entity.pdbx_description
1 polymer ?
#
loop_
_entity_poly.entity_id
_entity_poly.type
_entity_poly.pdbx_seq_one_letter_code
_entity_poly.pdbx_strand_id
1 'polypeptide(L)'
;MFRRNIAHPVIRQFILRTAVLNYLSKCLQQQWDDWRKLSNRILIPVEVGEVQQTPAQLIEVLQSKVAASHWLLQREYDQLFTYMMDKRELWDSPEYFKAKTALGMAVHNLRVCLPSK
;
A
#
# COMPACT_ATOMS: atom_id res chain seq x y z
N MET A 1 -1.11 -29.38 -21.00
CA MET A 1 -0.74 -27.95 -21.15
C MET A 1 -1.98 -27.09 -21.02
N PHE A 2 -2.18 -26.43 -19.89
CA PHE A 2 -3.29 -25.49 -19.73
C PHE A 2 -3.02 -24.26 -20.61
N ARG A 3 -3.83 -24.07 -21.66
CA ARG A 3 -3.83 -22.82 -22.45
C ARG A 3 -4.08 -21.67 -21.47
N ARG A 4 -3.10 -20.75 -21.36
CA ARG A 4 -3.16 -19.51 -20.59
C ARG A 4 -4.22 -18.59 -21.18
N ASN A 5 -5.48 -18.85 -20.89
CA ASN A 5 -6.56 -17.99 -21.33
C ASN A 5 -6.74 -16.89 -20.28
N ILE A 6 -6.10 -15.74 -20.51
CA ILE A 6 -6.31 -14.48 -19.75
C ILE A 6 -7.81 -14.07 -19.79
N ALA A 7 -8.64 -14.73 -20.61
CA ALA A 7 -10.09 -14.64 -20.61
C ALA A 7 -10.77 -15.25 -19.36
N HIS A 8 -10.08 -16.02 -18.51
CA HIS A 8 -10.71 -16.56 -17.30
C HIS A 8 -10.97 -15.43 -16.28
N PRO A 9 -12.24 -15.17 -15.91
CA PRO A 9 -12.60 -14.01 -15.08
C PRO A 9 -11.89 -14.02 -13.73
N VAL A 10 -11.65 -15.21 -13.17
CA VAL A 10 -10.94 -15.36 -11.90
C VAL A 10 -9.49 -14.89 -12.01
N ILE A 11 -8.79 -15.24 -13.10
CA ILE A 11 -7.40 -14.85 -13.37
C ILE A 11 -7.30 -13.33 -13.58
N ARG A 12 -8.27 -12.73 -14.29
CA ARG A 12 -8.33 -11.26 -14.43
C ARG A 12 -8.46 -10.56 -13.09
N GLN A 13 -9.34 -11.06 -12.22
CA GLN A 13 -9.51 -10.47 -10.90
C GLN A 13 -8.23 -10.60 -10.05
N PHE A 14 -7.53 -11.73 -10.13
CA PHE A 14 -6.21 -11.91 -9.51
C PHE A 14 -5.23 -10.82 -9.97
N ILE A 15 -5.11 -10.61 -11.28
CA ILE A 15 -4.21 -9.62 -11.86
C ILE A 15 -4.58 -8.21 -11.39
N LEU A 16 -5.87 -7.84 -11.46
CA LEU A 16 -6.35 -6.51 -11.08
C LEU A 16 -6.14 -6.23 -9.59
N ARG A 17 -6.55 -7.14 -8.71
CA ARG A 17 -6.38 -6.98 -7.26
C ARG A 17 -4.90 -6.90 -6.87
N THR A 18 -4.06 -7.74 -7.50
CA THR A 18 -2.60 -7.68 -7.30
C THR A 18 -2.02 -6.34 -7.75
N ALA A 19 -2.48 -5.80 -8.88
CA ALA A 19 -2.05 -4.49 -9.36
C ALA A 19 -2.48 -3.35 -8.42
N VAL A 20 -3.73 -3.37 -7.93
CA VAL A 20 -4.24 -2.40 -6.95
C VAL A 20 -3.44 -2.47 -5.65
N LEU A 21 -3.18 -3.67 -5.12
CA LEU A 21 -2.40 -3.86 -3.91
C LEU A 21 -0.97 -3.29 -4.05
N ASN A 22 -0.32 -3.55 -5.19
CA ASN A 22 1.01 -3.01 -5.48
C ASN A 22 1.00 -1.48 -5.61
N TYR A 23 -0.04 -0.91 -6.23
CA TYR A 23 -0.20 0.53 -6.33
C TYR A 23 -0.36 1.17 -4.95
N LEU A 24 -1.27 0.64 -4.12
CA LEU A 24 -1.50 1.13 -2.75
C LEU A 24 -0.24 1.01 -1.88
N SER A 25 0.53 -0.07 -2.07
CA SER A 25 1.82 -0.26 -1.39
C SER A 25 2.81 0.86 -1.73
N LYS A 26 2.92 1.24 -3.00
CA LYS A 26 3.78 2.35 -3.44
C LYS A 26 3.26 3.70 -2.93
N CYS A 27 1.95 3.91 -2.94
CA CYS A 27 1.34 5.14 -2.41
C CYS A 27 1.63 5.30 -0.92
N LEU A 28 1.48 4.23 -0.12
CA LEU A 28 1.77 4.27 1.30
C LEU A 28 3.25 4.59 1.56
N GLN A 29 4.17 3.92 0.86
CA GLN A 29 5.61 4.19 0.98
C GLN A 29 5.94 5.65 0.66
N GLN A 30 5.44 6.17 -0.47
CA GLN A 30 5.69 7.55 -0.88
C GLN A 30 5.18 8.55 0.16
N GLN A 31 3.93 8.40 0.61
CA GLN A 31 3.34 9.30 1.59
C GLN A 31 4.03 9.20 2.96
N TRP A 32 4.47 8.00 3.34
CA TRP A 32 5.25 7.78 4.55
C TRP A 32 6.61 8.48 4.50
N ASP A 33 7.32 8.36 3.38
CA ASP A 33 8.60 9.01 3.17
C ASP A 33 8.46 10.54 3.18
N ASP A 34 7.41 11.07 2.55
CA ASP A 34 7.11 12.50 2.53
C ASP A 34 6.80 13.02 3.94
N TRP A 35 5.96 12.30 4.69
CA TRP A 35 5.66 12.62 6.09
C TRP A 35 6.92 12.57 6.97
N ARG A 36 7.74 11.53 6.84
CA ARG A 36 8.97 11.36 7.63
C ARG A 36 9.99 12.46 7.33
N LYS A 37 10.20 12.80 6.06
CA LYS A 37 11.09 13.89 5.65
C LYS A 37 10.65 15.23 6.22
N LEU A 38 9.35 15.54 6.15
CA LEU A 38 8.84 16.81 6.67
C LEU A 38 8.91 16.87 8.20
N SER A 39 8.52 15.79 8.87
CA SER A 39 8.57 15.70 10.34
C SER A 39 9.99 15.89 10.86
N ASN A 40 10.99 15.26 10.21
CA ASN A 40 12.40 15.42 10.58
C ASN A 40 12.92 16.84 10.34
N ARG A 41 12.45 17.54 9.29
CA ARG A 41 12.86 18.93 9.00
C ARG A 41 12.34 19.93 10.04
N ILE A 42 11.18 19.65 10.65
CA ILE A 42 10.57 20.51 11.68
C ILE A 42 11.20 20.28 13.05
N LEU A 43 11.71 19.07 13.31
CA LEU A 43 12.49 18.73 14.53
C LEU A 43 13.91 19.34 14.54
N ILE A 44 14.43 19.76 13.38
CA ILE A 44 15.68 20.51 13.29
C ILE A 44 15.31 22.00 13.36
N PRO A 45 15.71 22.75 14.40
CA PRO A 45 15.42 24.17 14.48
C PRO A 45 16.23 24.90 13.40
N VAL A 46 15.62 25.17 12.25
CA VAL A 46 16.17 26.07 11.26
C VAL A 46 15.69 27.46 11.63
N GLU A 47 16.61 28.28 12.14
CA GLU A 47 16.45 29.71 12.34
C GLU A 47 16.29 30.44 10.99
N VAL A 48 15.13 30.36 10.32
CA VAL A 48 14.81 31.35 9.28
C VAL A 48 13.29 31.55 9.22
N GLY A 49 12.90 32.81 9.33
CA GLY A 49 11.52 33.27 9.27
C GLY A 49 10.86 33.16 7.89
N GLU A 50 9.61 33.60 7.91
CA GLU A 50 8.64 33.74 6.80
C GLU A 50 7.72 32.53 6.50
N VAL A 51 6.60 32.54 7.25
CA VAL A 51 5.19 32.41 6.81
C VAL A 51 4.92 31.62 5.52
N GLN A 52 4.29 30.45 5.65
CA GLN A 52 3.21 29.95 4.76
C GLN A 52 2.69 28.58 5.27
N GLN A 53 1.43 28.53 5.72
CA GLN A 53 0.71 27.37 6.30
C GLN A 53 1.46 26.71 7.47
N THR A 54 0.91 26.82 8.70
CA THR A 54 1.57 26.27 9.91
C THR A 54 2.07 24.84 9.64
N PRO A 55 3.39 24.57 9.71
CA PRO A 55 3.98 23.27 9.38
C PRO A 55 3.27 22.08 10.05
N ALA A 56 2.65 22.33 11.20
CA ALA A 56 1.73 21.43 11.90
C ALA A 56 0.52 20.97 11.06
N GLN A 57 -0.19 21.88 10.38
CA GLN A 57 -1.34 21.54 9.52
C GLN A 57 -0.91 20.66 8.33
N LEU A 58 0.28 20.92 7.76
CA LEU A 58 0.79 20.10 6.67
C LEU A 58 1.19 18.70 7.16
N ILE A 59 1.77 18.57 8.36
CA ILE A 59 2.03 17.29 9.01
C ILE A 59 0.71 16.53 9.22
N GLU A 60 -0.33 17.17 9.76
CA GLU A 60 -1.62 16.52 10.01
C GLU A 60 -2.27 16.01 8.72
N VAL A 61 -2.19 16.78 7.62
CA VAL A 61 -2.68 16.35 6.31
C VAL A 61 -1.88 15.15 5.79
N LEU A 62 -0.56 15.16 5.92
CA LEU A 62 0.29 14.04 5.50
C LEU A 62 0.05 12.78 6.36
N GLN A 63 -0.10 12.93 7.67
CA GLN A 63 -0.44 11.84 8.57
C GLN A 63 -1.81 11.25 8.23
N SER A 64 -2.81 12.09 7.94
CA SER A 64 -4.14 11.64 7.50
C SER A 64 -4.08 10.88 6.18
N LYS A 65 -3.26 11.32 5.22
CA LYS A 65 -3.03 10.61 3.96
C LYS A 65 -2.38 9.25 4.19
N VAL A 66 -1.32 9.18 5.00
CA VAL A 66 -0.66 7.93 5.39
C VAL A 66 -1.67 6.98 6.02
N ALA A 67 -2.47 7.45 6.98
CA ALA A 67 -3.50 6.63 7.63
C ALA A 67 -4.55 6.11 6.64
N ALA A 68 -5.03 6.96 5.72
CA ALA A 68 -5.99 6.56 4.70
C ALA A 68 -5.40 5.50 3.74
N SER A 69 -4.15 5.70 3.28
CA SER A 69 -3.46 4.74 2.41
C SER A 69 -3.16 3.43 3.12
N HIS A 70 -2.83 3.47 4.42
CA HIS A 70 -2.64 2.30 5.25
C HIS A 70 -3.92 1.48 5.34
N TRP A 71 -5.05 2.14 5.66
CA TRP A 71 -6.36 1.49 5.72
C TRP A 71 -6.77 0.88 4.37
N LEU A 72 -6.59 1.61 3.27
CA LEU A 72 -6.89 1.09 1.92
C LEU A 72 -6.04 -0.14 1.58
N LEU A 73 -4.75 -0.09 1.89
CA LEU A 73 -3.84 -1.21 1.65
C LEU A 73 -4.22 -2.43 2.48
N GLN A 74 -4.54 -2.24 3.76
CA GLN A 74 -5.02 -3.31 4.65
C GLN A 74 -6.31 -3.94 4.09
N ARG A 75 -7.27 -3.12 3.68
CA ARG A 75 -8.52 -3.60 3.09
C ARG A 75 -8.29 -4.44 1.83
N GLU A 76 -7.46 -3.97 0.91
CA GLU A 76 -7.17 -4.73 -0.32
C GLU A 76 -6.35 -6.00 -0.02
N TYR A 77 -5.45 -5.96 0.96
CA TYR A 77 -4.71 -7.13 1.44
C TYR A 77 -5.69 -8.23 1.90
N ASP A 78 -6.62 -7.88 2.79
CA ASP A 78 -7.59 -8.83 3.34
C ASP A 78 -8.51 -9.40 2.26
N GLN A 79 -8.94 -8.55 1.32
CA GLN A 79 -9.77 -8.98 0.19
C GLN A 79 -9.02 -9.92 -0.77
N LEU A 80 -7.78 -9.59 -1.14
CA LEU A 80 -6.99 -10.46 -2.01
C LEU A 80 -6.63 -11.77 -1.32
N PHE A 81 -6.27 -11.73 -0.03
CA PHE A 81 -5.99 -12.93 0.75
C PHE A 81 -7.21 -13.87 0.80
N THR A 82 -8.38 -13.34 1.15
CA THR A 82 -9.63 -14.11 1.17
C THR A 82 -9.92 -14.71 -0.20
N TYR A 83 -9.84 -13.88 -1.25
CA TYR A 83 -10.06 -14.33 -2.63
C TYR A 83 -9.10 -15.45 -3.07
N MET A 84 -7.83 -15.39 -2.65
CA MET A 84 -6.84 -16.43 -2.89
C MET A 84 -7.19 -17.74 -2.18
N MET A 85 -7.68 -17.66 -0.94
CA MET A 85 -8.07 -18.86 -0.17
C MET A 85 -9.32 -19.53 -0.73
N ASP A 86 -10.22 -18.75 -1.32
CA ASP A 86 -11.46 -19.22 -1.97
C ASP A 86 -11.24 -19.85 -3.35
N LYS A 87 -10.05 -19.69 -3.94
CA LYS A 87 -9.71 -20.12 -5.32
C LYS A 87 -8.55 -21.10 -5.33
N ARG A 88 -8.69 -22.18 -4.57
CA ARG A 88 -7.67 -23.22 -4.36
C ARG A 88 -7.23 -23.90 -5.64
N GLU A 89 -8.15 -24.01 -6.60
CA GLU A 89 -7.91 -24.55 -7.93
C GLU A 89 -6.86 -23.76 -8.74
N LEU A 90 -6.56 -22.51 -8.34
CA LEU A 90 -5.58 -21.66 -9.00
C LEU A 90 -4.25 -21.52 -8.23
N TRP A 91 -4.02 -22.29 -7.16
CA TRP A 91 -2.81 -22.15 -6.35
C TRP A 91 -1.51 -22.45 -7.10
N ASP A 92 -1.58 -23.28 -8.14
CA ASP A 92 -0.42 -23.58 -9.00
C ASP A 92 -0.26 -22.58 -10.16
N SER A 93 -1.13 -21.55 -10.24
CA SER A 93 -1.07 -20.55 -11.30
C SER A 93 0.05 -19.52 -11.04
N PRO A 94 0.70 -19.00 -12.11
CA PRO A 94 1.64 -17.89 -11.99
C PRO A 94 1.05 -16.66 -11.30
N GLU A 95 -0.25 -16.41 -11.51
CA GLU A 95 -0.95 -15.28 -10.92
C GLU A 95 -1.10 -15.42 -9.40
N TYR A 96 -1.33 -16.64 -8.90
CA TYR A 96 -1.31 -16.91 -7.46
C TYR A 96 0.04 -16.59 -6.84
N PHE A 97 1.15 -17.02 -7.46
CA PHE A 97 2.49 -16.72 -6.94
C PHE A 97 2.79 -15.22 -6.95
N LYS A 98 2.41 -14.50 -8.03
CA LYS A 98 2.53 -13.04 -8.09
C LYS A 98 1.73 -12.35 -6.98
N ALA A 99 0.49 -12.78 -6.76
CA ALA A 99 -0.37 -12.26 -5.69
C ALA A 99 0.23 -12.55 -4.30
N LYS A 100 0.75 -13.76 -4.08
CA LYS A 100 1.43 -14.15 -2.83
C LYS A 100 2.65 -13.26 -2.55
N THR A 101 3.48 -13.00 -3.55
CA THR A 101 4.62 -12.07 -3.43
C THR A 101 4.14 -10.66 -3.09
N ALA A 102 3.10 -10.16 -3.77
CA ALA A 102 2.52 -8.85 -3.51
C ALA A 102 1.95 -8.74 -2.09
N LEU A 103 1.24 -9.76 -1.59
CA LEU A 103 0.77 -9.82 -0.20
C LEU A 103 1.95 -9.76 0.78
N GLY A 104 3.04 -10.48 0.52
CA GLY A 104 4.24 -10.45 1.36
C GLY A 104 4.83 -9.04 1.47
N MET A 105 4.96 -8.32 0.35
CA MET A 105 5.42 -6.93 0.34
C MET A 105 4.45 -5.97 1.03
N ALA A 106 3.14 -6.13 0.78
CA ALA A 106 2.11 -5.31 1.40
C ALA A 106 2.12 -5.44 2.93
N VAL A 107 2.24 -6.66 3.47
CA VAL A 107 2.34 -6.89 4.92
C VAL A 107 3.60 -6.24 5.50
N HIS A 108 4.72 -6.28 4.78
CA HIS A 108 5.93 -5.59 5.20
C HIS A 108 5.71 -4.08 5.28
N ASN A 109 5.11 -3.48 4.24
CA ASN A 109 4.82 -2.05 4.21
C ASN A 109 3.83 -1.62 5.29
N LEU A 110 2.78 -2.41 5.54
CA LEU A 110 1.81 -2.16 6.61
C LEU A 110 2.46 -2.13 8.00
N ARG A 111 3.54 -2.91 8.20
CA ARG A 111 4.31 -2.93 9.44
C ARG A 111 5.31 -1.79 9.56
N VAL A 112 5.95 -1.40 8.46
CA VAL A 112 6.96 -0.32 8.45
C VAL A 112 6.29 1.06 8.52
N CYS A 113 5.21 1.25 7.77
CA CYS A 113 4.51 2.52 7.65
C CYS A 113 3.33 2.61 8.63
N LEU A 114 3.61 2.46 9.93
CA LEU A 114 2.59 2.53 10.97
C LEU A 114 2.23 4.01 11.26
N PRO A 115 1.02 4.49 10.89
CA PRO A 115 0.58 5.78 11.38
C PRO A 115 0.55 5.72 12.92
N SER A 116 1.16 6.69 13.61
CA SER A 116 1.12 6.70 15.07
C SER A 116 -0.34 6.78 15.54
N LYS A 117 -0.64 6.09 16.65
CA LYS A 117 -1.92 6.22 17.36
C LYS A 117 -2.10 7.61 17.93
#